data_AF-A0A6B3EVN0-F1
#
_entry.id   AF-A0A6B3EVN0-F1
#
_cell.length_a   1.000
_cell.length_b   1.000
_cell.length_c   1.000
_cell.angle_alpha   90.00
_cell.angle_beta   90.00
_cell.angle_gamma   90.00
#
_symmetry.space_group_name_H-M   'P 1'
#
loop_
_entity.id
_entity.type
_entity.pdbx_description
1 polymer ?
#
loop_
_entity_poly.entity_id
_entity_poly.type
_entity_poly.pdbx_seq_one_letter_code
_entity_poly.pdbx_strand_id
1 'polypeptide(L)'
;KALVEQFEKSHKGIKVKYVNVPFDQAQNKFDTAAGAKGAPDILRAEVGWTPAFAKKGYLAPLDGTDALAEQDSFQPNLIQQAQYEGKTYGVPLVTDTLALVYNKKLFAEAGIKTAPTTWAQLKKDAATVKSKTGVDGYWGSTAGYYAQPYLFGEGTDTVDAKAKKLTIESPAAVKGLKEWQGLFSGKGLHKADITADSYAHIQDAFAGGKVASTIQGPWELTNYYKGSAFKDR
;
A
#
# COMPACT_ATOMS: atom_id res chain seq x y z
N LYS A 1 -5.89 4.85 -18.94
CA LYS A 1 -6.55 5.35 -20.17
C LYS A 1 -5.56 5.53 -21.32
N ALA A 2 -4.51 6.36 -21.20
CA ALA A 2 -3.50 6.51 -22.27
C ALA A 2 -2.86 5.18 -22.74
N LEU A 3 -2.51 4.28 -21.82
CA LEU A 3 -1.99 2.94 -22.17
C LEU A 3 -3.01 2.08 -22.96
N VAL A 4 -4.30 2.22 -22.65
CA VAL A 4 -5.37 1.52 -23.37
C VAL A 4 -5.47 2.04 -24.81
N GLU A 5 -5.38 3.36 -25.00
CA GLU A 5 -5.38 3.96 -26.33
C GLU A 5 -4.17 3.53 -27.16
N GLN A 6 -3.00 3.36 -26.54
CA GLN A 6 -1.81 2.83 -27.21
C GLN A 6 -2.03 1.37 -27.65
N PHE A 7 -2.62 0.54 -26.79
CA PHE A 7 -2.94 -0.85 -27.12
C PHE A 7 -3.92 -0.97 -28.28
N GLU A 8 -5.02 -0.19 -28.28
CA GLU A 8 -5.99 -0.19 -29.38
C GLU A 8 -5.39 0.33 -30.71
N LYS A 9 -4.37 1.19 -30.63
CA LYS A 9 -3.65 1.66 -31.82
C LYS A 9 -2.79 0.57 -32.45
N SER A 10 -2.12 -0.25 -31.65
CA SER A 10 -1.26 -1.36 -32.12
C SER A 10 -2.04 -2.63 -32.48
N HIS A 11 -3.21 -2.86 -31.87
CA HIS A 11 -4.02 -4.06 -32.07
C HIS A 11 -5.37 -3.73 -32.72
N LYS A 12 -5.38 -3.61 -34.06
CA LYS A 12 -6.59 -3.28 -34.81
C LYS A 12 -7.65 -4.37 -34.61
N GLY A 13 -8.90 -3.94 -34.44
CA GLY A 13 -10.04 -4.84 -34.23
C GLY A 13 -10.34 -5.17 -32.77
N ILE A 14 -9.45 -4.85 -31.83
CA ILE A 14 -9.70 -5.01 -30.39
C ILE A 14 -10.18 -3.69 -29.79
N LYS A 15 -11.24 -3.75 -28.98
CA LYS A 15 -11.79 -2.62 -28.22
C LYS A 15 -11.76 -2.91 -26.73
N VAL A 16 -11.17 -2.00 -25.96
CA VAL A 16 -10.97 -2.16 -24.52
C VAL A 16 -11.98 -1.29 -23.78
N LYS A 17 -12.94 -1.95 -23.12
CA LYS A 17 -13.87 -1.27 -22.21
C LYS A 17 -13.23 -1.09 -20.84
N TYR A 18 -12.53 0.02 -20.65
CA TYR A 18 -11.94 0.35 -19.35
C TYR A 18 -13.01 0.73 -18.31
N VAL A 19 -13.00 0.06 -17.15
CA VAL A 19 -13.85 0.37 -16.00
C VAL A 19 -12.95 0.63 -14.80
N ASN A 20 -13.09 1.81 -14.19
CA ASN A 20 -12.42 2.11 -12.92
C ASN A 20 -13.30 1.62 -11.76
N VAL A 21 -12.73 0.80 -10.88
CA VAL A 21 -13.39 0.36 -9.64
C VAL A 21 -12.49 0.78 -8.47
N PRO A 22 -13.03 1.48 -7.46
CA PRO A 22 -12.29 1.79 -6.24
C PRO A 22 -11.69 0.52 -5.58
N PHE A 23 -10.48 0.63 -5.03
CA PHE A 23 -9.73 -0.51 -4.52
C PHE A 23 -10.49 -1.27 -3.41
N ASP A 24 -11.09 -0.53 -2.48
CA ASP A 24 -11.92 -1.02 -1.38
C ASP A 24 -13.16 -1.81 -1.84
N GLN A 25 -13.58 -1.62 -3.10
CA GLN A 25 -14.73 -2.31 -3.69
C GLN A 25 -14.32 -3.40 -4.69
N ALA A 26 -13.11 -3.33 -5.24
CA ALA A 26 -12.70 -4.13 -6.39
C ALA A 26 -12.71 -5.63 -6.11
N GLN A 27 -12.20 -6.06 -4.95
CA GLN A 27 -12.16 -7.48 -4.58
C GLN A 27 -13.56 -8.09 -4.53
N ASN A 28 -14.46 -7.51 -3.73
CA ASN A 28 -15.83 -8.02 -3.56
C ASN A 28 -16.64 -7.97 -4.86
N LYS A 29 -16.47 -6.90 -5.64
CA LYS A 29 -17.15 -6.75 -6.93
C LYS A 29 -16.71 -7.81 -7.94
N PHE A 30 -15.41 -8.10 -8.01
CA PHE A 30 -14.91 -9.18 -8.85
C PHE A 30 -15.39 -10.55 -8.37
N ASP A 31 -15.28 -10.83 -7.06
CA ASP A 31 -15.71 -12.10 -6.47
C ASP A 31 -17.17 -12.42 -6.80
N THR A 32 -18.04 -11.42 -6.65
CA THR A 32 -19.47 -11.52 -6.99
C THR A 32 -19.69 -11.73 -8.49
N ALA A 33 -18.99 -10.98 -9.33
CA ALA A 33 -19.16 -11.04 -10.78
C ALA A 33 -18.63 -12.35 -11.39
N ALA A 34 -17.54 -12.90 -10.84
CA ALA A 34 -16.93 -14.16 -11.27
C ALA A 34 -17.77 -15.38 -10.87
N GLY A 35 -18.47 -15.32 -9.74
CA GLY A 35 -19.47 -16.33 -9.37
C GLY A 35 -20.79 -16.24 -10.18
N ALA A 36 -20.96 -15.19 -10.99
CA ALA A 36 -22.15 -14.94 -11.78
C ALA A 36 -21.80 -14.72 -13.27
N LYS A 37 -22.71 -14.09 -14.03
CA LYS A 37 -22.40 -13.60 -15.37
C LYS A 37 -21.97 -12.13 -15.28
N GLY A 38 -20.81 -11.79 -15.83
CA GLY A 38 -20.37 -10.39 -15.97
C GLY A 38 -18.99 -10.03 -15.40
N ALA A 39 -18.13 -11.01 -15.08
CA ALA A 39 -16.74 -10.74 -14.77
C ALA A 39 -16.00 -10.06 -15.94
N PRO A 40 -14.98 -9.22 -15.66
CA PRO A 40 -14.13 -8.65 -16.70
C PRO A 40 -13.21 -9.73 -17.30
N ASP A 41 -12.83 -9.56 -18.57
CA ASP A 41 -11.84 -10.43 -19.22
C ASP A 41 -10.44 -10.28 -18.60
N ILE A 42 -10.11 -9.07 -18.12
CA ILE A 42 -8.84 -8.74 -17.48
C ILE A 42 -9.12 -8.01 -16.17
N LEU A 43 -8.60 -8.54 -15.07
CA LEU A 43 -8.64 -7.92 -13.75
C LEU A 43 -7.25 -7.41 -13.36
N ARG A 44 -7.18 -6.15 -12.91
CA ARG A 44 -6.03 -5.69 -12.11
C ARG A 44 -6.19 -6.21 -10.68
N ALA A 45 -5.56 -7.34 -10.37
CA ALA A 45 -5.64 -7.99 -9.06
C ALA A 45 -4.50 -7.52 -8.14
N GLU A 46 -4.81 -7.36 -6.85
CA GLU A 46 -3.81 -7.18 -5.78
C GLU A 46 -3.13 -8.52 -5.48
N VAL A 47 -1.89 -8.49 -4.97
CA VAL A 47 -1.06 -9.70 -4.81
C VAL A 47 -1.67 -10.72 -3.84
N GLY A 48 -2.37 -10.27 -2.80
CA GLY A 48 -3.11 -11.12 -1.86
C GLY A 48 -4.41 -11.71 -2.42
N TRP A 49 -4.97 -11.15 -3.51
CA TRP A 49 -6.22 -11.64 -4.09
C TRP A 49 -5.98 -12.81 -5.06
N THR A 50 -4.85 -12.79 -5.78
CA THR A 50 -4.56 -13.73 -6.85
C THR A 50 -4.65 -15.20 -6.39
N PRO A 51 -4.01 -15.63 -5.28
CA PRO A 51 -4.15 -17.01 -4.80
C PRO A 51 -5.58 -17.38 -4.40
N ALA A 52 -6.32 -16.43 -3.81
CA ALA A 52 -7.70 -16.68 -3.37
C ALA A 52 -8.66 -16.86 -4.57
N PHE A 53 -8.51 -16.05 -5.62
CA PHE A 53 -9.30 -16.18 -6.84
C PHE A 53 -8.88 -17.39 -7.68
N ALA A 54 -7.59 -17.71 -7.74
CA ALA A 54 -7.10 -18.94 -8.36
C ALA A 54 -7.70 -20.18 -7.69
N LYS A 55 -7.71 -20.23 -6.35
CA LYS A 55 -8.34 -21.30 -5.57
C LYS A 55 -9.83 -21.48 -5.86
N LYS A 56 -10.56 -20.39 -6.11
CA LYS A 56 -11.99 -20.43 -6.50
C LYS A 56 -12.21 -20.82 -7.97
N GLY A 57 -11.15 -20.97 -8.76
CA GLY A 57 -11.22 -21.24 -10.19
C GLY A 57 -11.65 -20.03 -11.03
N TYR A 58 -11.53 -18.81 -10.49
CA TYR A 58 -11.95 -17.59 -11.18
C TYR A 58 -10.90 -17.03 -12.14
N LEU A 59 -9.65 -17.52 -12.06
CA LEU A 59 -8.55 -17.08 -12.91
C LEU A 59 -8.10 -18.23 -13.82
N ALA A 60 -7.87 -17.91 -15.09
CA ALA A 60 -7.25 -18.84 -16.03
C ALA A 60 -5.74 -18.99 -15.70
N PRO A 61 -5.18 -20.21 -15.71
CA PRO A 61 -3.73 -20.37 -15.65
C PRO A 61 -3.10 -19.81 -16.94
N LEU A 62 -1.94 -19.17 -16.80
CA LEU A 62 -1.25 -18.50 -17.90
C LEU A 62 -0.04 -19.31 -18.42
N ASP A 63 0.29 -20.43 -17.77
CA ASP A 63 1.40 -21.30 -18.14
C ASP A 63 1.26 -21.78 -19.61
N GLY A 64 2.31 -21.56 -20.41
CA GLY A 64 2.33 -21.91 -21.84
C GLY A 64 1.57 -20.95 -22.76
N THR A 65 1.08 -19.81 -22.24
CA THR A 65 0.44 -18.75 -23.05
C THR A 65 1.41 -17.60 -23.33
N ASP A 66 1.11 -16.82 -24.37
CA ASP A 66 1.88 -15.61 -24.72
C ASP A 66 1.87 -14.54 -23.61
N ALA A 67 0.92 -14.61 -22.67
CA ALA A 67 0.89 -13.71 -21.53
C ALA A 67 2.13 -13.83 -20.62
N LEU A 68 2.83 -14.97 -20.65
CA LEU A 68 4.07 -15.20 -19.90
C LEU A 68 5.33 -15.15 -20.77
N ALA A 69 5.24 -14.68 -22.02
CA ALA A 69 6.38 -14.61 -22.94
C ALA A 69 7.54 -13.78 -22.38
N GLU A 70 7.24 -12.76 -21.56
CA GLU A 70 8.23 -11.86 -20.95
C GLU A 70 8.44 -12.12 -19.45
N GLN A 71 8.03 -13.27 -18.91
CA GLN A 71 8.10 -13.53 -17.46
C GLN A 71 9.52 -13.38 -16.87
N ASP A 72 10.56 -13.70 -17.66
CA ASP A 72 11.97 -13.61 -17.24
C ASP A 72 12.48 -12.16 -17.17
N SER A 73 11.71 -11.18 -17.67
CA SER A 73 12.02 -9.76 -17.51
C SER A 73 11.69 -9.24 -16.10
N PHE A 74 10.90 -10.00 -15.33
CA PHE A 74 10.50 -9.63 -13.98
C PHE A 74 11.41 -10.24 -12.92
N GLN A 75 11.45 -9.61 -11.74
CA GLN A 75 12.12 -10.20 -10.59
C GLN A 75 11.41 -11.50 -10.18
N PRO A 76 12.15 -12.60 -9.89
CA PRO A 76 11.56 -13.91 -9.64
C PRO A 76 10.52 -13.93 -8.51
N ASN A 77 10.73 -13.11 -7.47
CA ASN A 77 9.80 -13.00 -6.34
C ASN A 77 8.43 -12.41 -6.74
N LEU A 78 8.37 -11.59 -7.79
CA LEU A 78 7.12 -11.01 -8.28
C LEU A 78 6.29 -12.05 -9.05
N ILE A 79 6.95 -12.89 -9.85
CA ILE A 79 6.30 -14.01 -10.52
C ILE A 79 5.77 -15.01 -9.48
N GLN A 80 6.56 -15.31 -8.45
CA GLN A 80 6.15 -16.19 -7.36
C GLN A 80 4.86 -15.71 -6.64
N GLN A 81 4.69 -14.39 -6.47
CA GLN A 81 3.46 -13.83 -5.87
C GLN A 81 2.21 -14.03 -6.74
N ALA A 82 2.38 -14.23 -8.05
CA ALA A 82 1.28 -14.51 -8.97
C ALA A 82 0.96 -16.01 -9.09
N GLN A 83 1.59 -16.87 -8.28
CA GLN A 83 1.43 -18.31 -8.35
C GLN A 83 0.46 -18.87 -7.29
N TYR A 84 -0.25 -19.93 -7.66
CA TYR A 84 -1.04 -20.75 -6.77
C TYR A 84 -0.91 -22.21 -7.16
N GLU A 85 -0.58 -23.10 -6.21
CA GLU A 85 -0.41 -24.54 -6.43
C GLU A 85 0.47 -24.89 -7.66
N GLY A 86 1.56 -24.14 -7.86
CA GLY A 86 2.55 -24.39 -8.91
C GLY A 86 2.20 -23.89 -10.30
N LYS A 87 1.10 -23.13 -10.46
CA LYS A 87 0.70 -22.48 -11.72
C LYS A 87 0.68 -20.97 -11.57
N THR A 88 0.87 -20.26 -12.68
CA THR A 88 0.92 -18.79 -12.72
C THR A 88 -0.44 -18.23 -13.18
N TYR A 89 -1.02 -17.32 -12.40
CA TYR A 89 -2.38 -16.78 -12.63
C TYR A 89 -2.41 -15.27 -12.87
N GLY A 90 -1.24 -14.63 -12.98
CA GLY A 90 -1.15 -13.21 -13.23
C GLY A 90 0.21 -12.80 -13.79
N VAL A 91 0.25 -11.62 -14.39
CA VAL A 91 1.48 -10.96 -14.86
C VAL A 91 1.74 -9.75 -13.97
N PRO A 92 2.93 -9.60 -13.36
CA PRO A 92 3.24 -8.43 -12.54
C PRO A 92 3.09 -7.13 -13.33
N LEU A 93 2.44 -6.13 -12.73
CA LEU A 93 2.23 -4.81 -13.34
C LEU A 93 3.01 -3.71 -12.64
N VAL A 94 2.96 -3.69 -11.30
CA VAL A 94 3.70 -2.79 -10.42
C VAL A 94 4.07 -3.54 -9.14
N THR A 95 5.06 -3.04 -8.42
CA THR A 95 5.37 -3.45 -7.05
C THR A 95 5.60 -2.21 -6.19
N ASP A 96 5.45 -2.37 -4.89
CA ASP A 96 5.54 -1.28 -3.94
C ASP A 96 5.82 -1.81 -2.53
N THR A 97 6.10 -0.87 -1.63
CA THR A 97 6.22 -1.12 -0.19
C THR A 97 5.97 0.20 0.53
N LEU A 98 5.73 0.11 1.84
CA LEU A 98 5.59 1.26 2.71
C LEU A 98 6.96 1.88 3.03
N ALA A 99 7.01 3.21 3.04
CA ALA A 99 8.15 3.97 3.51
C ALA A 99 7.68 5.18 4.34
N LEU A 100 8.57 5.71 5.18
CA LEU A 100 8.34 7.02 5.79
C LEU A 100 8.50 8.11 4.73
N VAL A 101 7.44 8.88 4.51
CA VAL A 101 7.44 10.07 3.66
C VAL A 101 7.38 11.30 4.56
N TYR A 102 8.22 12.29 4.30
CA TYR A 102 8.32 13.49 5.16
C TYR A 102 8.54 14.79 4.39
N ASN A 103 7.99 15.86 4.94
CA ASN A 103 8.16 17.21 4.46
C ASN A 103 9.46 17.83 5.02
N LYS A 104 10.55 17.74 4.23
CA LYS A 104 11.86 18.37 4.47
C LYS A 104 11.77 19.84 4.87
N LYS A 105 10.83 20.63 4.34
CA LYS A 105 10.68 22.04 4.73
C LYS A 105 10.24 22.15 6.20
N LEU A 106 9.16 21.46 6.57
CA LEU A 106 8.68 21.42 7.96
C LEU A 106 9.70 20.79 8.92
N PHE A 107 10.42 19.76 8.47
CA PHE A 107 11.51 19.17 9.26
C PHE A 107 12.67 20.16 9.44
N ALA A 108 13.08 20.87 8.40
CA ALA A 108 14.13 21.88 8.47
C ALA A 108 13.75 23.08 9.34
N GLU A 109 12.51 23.57 9.25
CA GLU A 109 11.95 24.61 10.13
C GLU A 109 11.96 24.17 11.61
N ALA A 110 11.77 22.88 11.87
CA ALA A 110 11.90 22.30 13.21
C ALA A 110 13.35 22.05 13.65
N GLY A 111 14.34 22.30 12.79
CA GLY A 111 15.76 22.06 13.03
C GLY A 111 16.21 20.61 12.84
N ILE A 112 15.38 19.76 12.23
CA ILE A 112 15.64 18.34 12.00
C ILE A 112 16.25 18.16 10.61
N LYS A 113 17.48 17.64 10.55
CA LYS A 113 18.27 17.53 9.30
C LYS A 113 18.23 16.15 8.64
N THR A 114 17.84 15.13 9.38
CA THR A 114 17.86 13.73 8.94
C THR A 114 16.52 13.08 9.18
N ALA A 115 16.13 12.14 8.32
CA ALA A 115 14.95 11.33 8.56
C ALA A 115 15.14 10.45 9.82
N PRO A 116 14.10 10.25 10.64
CA PRO A 116 14.18 9.34 11.78
C PRO A 116 14.40 7.92 11.30
N THR A 117 15.29 7.20 11.99
CA THR A 117 15.64 5.81 11.68
C THR A 117 15.00 4.80 12.63
N THR A 118 14.30 5.29 13.67
CA THR A 118 13.60 4.47 14.66
C THR A 118 12.26 5.09 15.01
N TRP A 119 11.32 4.29 15.52
CA TRP A 119 10.01 4.76 15.97
C TRP A 119 10.12 5.76 17.13
N ALA A 120 11.06 5.53 18.05
CA ALA A 120 11.34 6.47 19.14
C ALA A 120 11.83 7.83 18.61
N GLN A 121 12.71 7.83 17.60
CA GLN A 121 13.17 9.05 16.96
C GLN A 121 12.02 9.74 16.21
N LEU A 122 11.15 8.99 15.51
CA LEU A 122 9.97 9.55 14.85
C LEU A 122 9.03 10.25 15.85
N LYS A 123 8.75 9.65 17.01
CA LYS A 123 7.94 10.27 18.07
C LYS A 123 8.55 11.57 18.59
N LYS A 124 9.87 11.58 18.81
CA LYS A 124 10.62 12.77 19.26
C LYS A 124 10.61 13.88 18.21
N ASP A 125 10.85 13.52 16.96
CA ASP A 125 10.84 14.44 15.82
C ASP A 125 9.44 15.03 15.64
N ALA A 126 8.40 14.20 15.77
CA ALA A 126 7.02 14.67 15.66
C ALA A 126 6.67 15.72 16.73
N ALA A 127 7.07 15.49 17.98
CA ALA A 127 6.92 16.45 19.07
C ALA A 127 7.71 17.74 18.83
N THR A 128 8.90 17.64 18.23
CA THR A 128 9.76 18.78 17.91
C THR A 128 9.13 19.63 16.81
N VAL A 129 8.65 19.01 15.72
CA VAL A 129 7.90 19.67 14.65
C VAL A 129 6.72 20.43 15.23
N LYS A 130 5.90 19.77 16.08
CA LYS A 130 4.75 20.42 16.70
C LYS A 130 5.11 21.64 17.52
N SER A 131 6.20 21.56 18.28
CA SER A 131 6.66 22.65 19.15
C SER A 131 7.20 23.84 18.38
N LYS A 132 7.82 23.62 17.21
CA LYS A 132 8.51 24.65 16.43
C LYS A 132 7.64 25.26 15.34
N THR A 133 6.69 24.50 14.80
CA THR A 133 5.90 24.88 13.61
C THR A 133 4.40 24.96 13.90
N GLY A 134 3.92 24.36 15.00
CA GLY A 134 2.49 24.21 15.28
C GLY A 134 1.79 23.09 14.49
N VAL A 135 2.46 22.49 13.50
CA VAL A 135 1.96 21.40 12.66
C VAL A 135 2.16 20.06 13.36
N ASP A 136 1.22 19.12 13.21
CA ASP A 136 1.44 17.76 13.72
C ASP A 136 2.58 17.09 12.94
N GLY A 137 3.50 16.47 13.66
CA GLY A 137 4.70 15.92 13.07
C GLY A 137 4.48 14.59 12.34
N TYR A 138 3.47 13.81 12.74
CA TYR A 138 3.15 12.53 12.12
C TYR A 138 1.66 12.21 12.18
N TRP A 139 1.14 11.61 11.10
CA TRP A 139 -0.16 10.95 11.09
C TRP A 139 -0.10 9.66 10.27
N GLY A 140 -0.44 8.53 10.89
CA GLY A 140 -0.46 7.22 10.27
C GLY A 140 -1.88 6.70 10.00
N SER A 141 -1.98 5.61 9.23
CA SER A 141 -3.22 4.89 8.98
C SER A 141 -3.45 3.77 10.01
N THR A 142 -4.72 3.51 10.31
CA THR A 142 -5.19 2.42 11.19
C THR A 142 -5.49 1.12 10.43
N ALA A 143 -5.31 1.09 9.10
CA ALA A 143 -5.49 -0.12 8.31
C ALA A 143 -4.39 -1.15 8.60
N GLY A 144 -4.74 -2.44 8.62
CA GLY A 144 -3.86 -3.52 9.05
C GLY A 144 -2.53 -3.62 8.28
N TYR A 145 -2.51 -3.22 7.01
CA TYR A 145 -1.28 -3.16 6.21
C TYR A 145 -0.22 -2.23 6.82
N TYR A 146 -0.64 -1.12 7.43
CA TYR A 146 0.26 -0.16 8.08
C TYR A 146 0.76 -0.64 9.45
N ALA A 147 0.17 -1.70 10.02
CA ALA A 147 0.66 -2.35 11.24
C ALA A 147 1.81 -3.33 10.98
N GLN A 148 1.91 -3.87 9.75
CA GLN A 148 2.87 -4.93 9.40
C GLN A 148 4.35 -4.55 9.63
N PRO A 149 4.82 -3.32 9.30
CA PRO A 149 6.21 -2.94 9.57
C PRO A 149 6.61 -3.05 11.04
N TYR A 150 5.65 -2.88 11.97
CA TYR A 150 5.88 -3.00 13.41
C TYR A 150 5.97 -4.45 13.87
N LEU A 151 5.25 -5.37 13.22
CA LEU A 151 5.39 -6.81 13.44
C LEU A 151 6.76 -7.28 12.95
N PHE A 152 7.13 -6.91 11.72
CA PHE A 152 8.41 -7.29 11.12
C PHE A 152 9.60 -6.73 11.89
N GLY A 153 9.49 -5.50 12.41
CA GLY A 153 10.50 -4.90 13.27
C GLY A 153 10.74 -5.67 14.58
N GLU A 154 9.76 -6.45 15.03
CA GLU A 154 9.86 -7.35 16.19
C GLU A 154 10.19 -8.80 15.79
N GLY A 155 10.50 -9.04 14.51
CA GLY A 155 10.86 -10.36 13.99
C GLY A 155 9.68 -11.34 13.93
N THR A 156 8.45 -10.83 13.83
CA THR A 156 7.24 -11.66 13.76
C THR A 156 6.33 -11.24 12.60
N ASP A 157 5.31 -12.06 12.32
CA ASP A 157 4.31 -11.85 11.29
C ASP A 157 2.92 -12.16 11.87
N THR A 158 1.88 -12.08 11.06
CA THR A 158 0.50 -12.46 11.36
C THR A 158 0.34 -13.97 11.50
N VAL A 159 1.01 -14.75 10.65
CA VAL A 159 0.99 -16.22 10.63
C VAL A 159 2.37 -16.82 10.33
N ASP A 160 2.61 -18.04 10.81
CA ASP A 160 3.62 -18.94 10.26
C ASP A 160 2.93 -19.90 9.28
N ALA A 161 3.07 -19.62 7.99
CA ALA A 161 2.45 -20.42 6.93
C ALA A 161 2.99 -21.85 6.86
N LYS A 162 4.28 -22.07 7.21
CA LYS A 162 4.90 -23.40 7.17
C LYS A 162 4.40 -24.25 8.34
N ALA A 163 4.37 -23.67 9.54
CA ALA A 163 3.88 -24.35 10.73
C ALA A 163 2.34 -24.38 10.82
N LYS A 164 1.63 -23.64 9.95
CA LYS A 164 0.18 -23.45 9.97
C LYS A 164 -0.31 -22.91 11.32
N LYS A 165 0.36 -21.88 11.85
CA LYS A 165 0.08 -21.29 13.16
C LYS A 165 -0.19 -19.79 13.05
N LEU A 166 -1.07 -19.29 13.90
CA LEU A 166 -1.22 -17.85 14.12
C LEU A 166 -0.05 -17.36 14.99
N THR A 167 0.56 -16.25 14.61
CA THR A 167 1.66 -15.61 15.36
C THR A 167 1.31 -14.22 15.85
N ILE A 168 0.17 -13.67 15.42
CA ILE A 168 -0.33 -12.34 15.78
C ILE A 168 -0.63 -12.16 17.28
N GLU A 169 -0.81 -13.25 18.03
CA GLU A 169 -1.02 -13.22 19.48
C GLU A 169 0.28 -13.33 20.29
N SER A 170 1.42 -13.48 19.63
CA SER A 170 2.71 -13.63 20.32
C SER A 170 3.11 -12.36 21.09
N PRO A 171 3.94 -12.48 22.15
CA PRO A 171 4.47 -11.32 22.86
C PRO A 171 5.18 -10.32 21.95
N ALA A 172 5.88 -10.79 20.91
CA ALA A 172 6.52 -9.95 19.90
C ALA A 172 5.48 -9.15 19.08
N ALA A 173 4.40 -9.80 18.65
CA ALA A 173 3.33 -9.14 17.91
C ALA A 173 2.61 -8.09 18.77
N VAL A 174 2.30 -8.44 20.03
CA VAL A 174 1.71 -7.49 20.99
C VAL A 174 2.61 -6.28 21.21
N LYS A 175 3.94 -6.48 21.29
CA LYS A 175 4.91 -5.38 21.40
C LYS A 175 4.88 -4.48 20.17
N GLY A 176 4.95 -5.05 18.96
CA GLY A 176 4.89 -4.29 17.70
C GLY A 176 3.58 -3.50 17.56
N LEU A 177 2.44 -4.14 17.83
CA LEU A 177 1.13 -3.48 17.76
C LEU A 177 0.99 -2.35 18.80
N LYS A 178 1.55 -2.51 20.00
CA LYS A 178 1.60 -1.43 20.99
C LYS A 178 2.47 -0.26 20.52
N GLU A 179 3.57 -0.52 19.84
CA GLU A 179 4.42 0.54 19.26
C GLU A 179 3.66 1.32 18.18
N TRP A 180 2.94 0.61 17.30
CA TRP A 180 2.05 1.20 16.29
C TRP A 180 0.93 2.04 16.91
N GLN A 181 0.22 1.50 17.91
CA GLN A 181 -0.81 2.23 18.65
C GLN A 181 -0.25 3.49 19.33
N GLY A 182 0.99 3.41 19.83
CA GLY A 182 1.69 4.53 20.44
C GLY A 182 1.98 5.70 19.49
N LEU A 183 1.81 5.54 18.17
CA LEU A 183 1.95 6.64 17.20
C LEU A 183 0.67 7.47 17.00
N PHE A 184 -0.40 7.16 17.72
CA PHE A 184 -1.65 7.93 17.71
C PHE A 184 -1.87 8.73 19.00
N SER A 185 -0.89 8.71 19.91
CA SER A 185 -0.97 9.37 21.21
C SER A 185 0.34 10.01 21.59
N GLY A 186 0.34 11.33 21.77
CA GLY A 186 1.50 12.09 22.21
C GLY A 186 1.59 13.45 21.52
N LYS A 187 2.55 14.26 21.94
CA LYS A 187 2.76 15.59 21.35
C LYS A 187 3.18 15.47 19.89
N GLY A 188 2.45 16.13 19.00
CA GLY A 188 2.74 16.14 17.56
C GLY A 188 2.41 14.85 16.83
N LEU A 189 1.81 13.86 17.50
CA LEU A 189 1.24 12.67 16.90
C LEU A 189 -0.25 12.93 16.72
N HIS A 190 -0.72 12.90 15.47
CA HIS A 190 -2.13 13.07 15.19
C HIS A 190 -2.92 11.86 15.69
N LYS A 191 -4.13 12.09 16.20
CA LYS A 191 -5.01 11.02 16.67
C LYS A 191 -5.39 10.08 15.52
N ALA A 192 -5.67 8.83 15.87
CA ALA A 192 -6.23 7.86 14.94
C ALA A 192 -7.52 8.40 14.31
N ASP A 193 -7.67 8.16 13.02
CA ASP A 193 -8.92 8.34 12.30
C ASP A 193 -9.46 6.96 11.93
N ILE A 194 -10.70 6.75 12.33
CA ILE A 194 -11.45 5.49 12.20
C ILE A 194 -12.66 5.66 11.28
N THR A 195 -12.76 6.80 10.59
CA THR A 195 -13.79 7.04 9.58
C THR A 195 -13.48 6.27 8.29
N ALA A 196 -14.52 6.08 7.47
CA ALA A 196 -14.37 5.45 6.16
C ALA A 196 -13.39 6.21 5.24
N ASP A 197 -13.33 7.55 5.37
CA ASP A 197 -12.49 8.42 4.54
C ASP A 197 -11.11 8.70 5.15
N SER A 198 -10.74 7.98 6.23
CA SER A 198 -9.47 8.17 6.94
C SER A 198 -8.24 8.19 6.02
N TYR A 199 -8.21 7.35 4.99
CA TYR A 199 -7.14 7.36 4.00
C TYR A 199 -6.99 8.73 3.33
N ALA A 200 -8.09 9.27 2.79
CA ALA A 200 -8.12 10.54 2.09
C ALA A 200 -7.74 11.69 3.03
N HIS A 201 -8.27 11.70 4.26
CA HIS A 201 -7.92 12.72 5.25
C HIS A 201 -6.42 12.78 5.55
N ILE A 202 -5.77 11.62 5.71
CA ILE A 202 -4.31 11.53 5.94
C ILE A 202 -3.55 12.07 4.73
N GLN A 203 -3.94 11.66 3.51
CA GLN A 203 -3.22 12.07 2.29
C GLN A 203 -3.36 13.58 2.05
N ASP A 204 -4.57 14.12 2.19
CA ASP A 204 -4.86 15.54 2.04
C ASP A 204 -4.14 16.38 3.09
N ALA A 205 -4.07 15.90 4.33
CA ALA A 205 -3.32 16.58 5.38
C ALA A 205 -1.82 16.61 5.07
N PHE A 206 -1.24 15.52 4.56
CA PHE A 206 0.18 15.51 4.21
C PHE A 206 0.45 16.38 2.97
N ALA A 207 -0.32 16.22 1.90
CA ALA A 207 -0.24 17.00 0.66
C ALA A 207 -0.44 18.51 0.90
N GLY A 208 -1.30 18.86 1.85
CA GLY A 208 -1.58 20.23 2.27
C GLY A 208 -0.62 20.78 3.33
N GLY A 209 0.32 19.98 3.86
CA GLY A 209 1.29 20.41 4.87
C GLY A 209 0.71 20.59 6.28
N LYS A 210 -0.46 19.99 6.55
CA LYS A 210 -1.09 19.95 7.88
C LYS A 210 -0.51 18.87 8.78
N VAL A 211 0.23 17.92 8.20
CA VAL A 211 1.11 16.98 8.92
C VAL A 211 2.47 16.90 8.24
N ALA A 212 3.54 16.73 9.01
CA ALA A 212 4.89 16.79 8.47
C ALA A 212 5.44 15.44 7.98
N SER A 213 4.85 14.32 8.40
CA SER A 213 5.25 12.99 7.94
C SER A 213 4.11 11.97 8.02
N THR A 214 4.22 10.92 7.22
CA THR A 214 3.31 9.77 7.22
C THR A 214 4.03 8.54 6.68
N ILE A 215 3.56 7.34 7.00
CA ILE A 215 4.00 6.11 6.32
C ILE A 215 3.10 5.92 5.12
N GLN A 216 3.70 5.84 3.92
CA GLN A 216 2.96 5.64 2.68
C GLN A 216 3.82 4.96 1.61
N GLY A 217 3.17 4.40 0.59
CA GLY A 217 3.84 3.84 -0.58
C GLY A 217 3.91 4.78 -1.80
N PRO A 218 4.58 4.32 -2.87
CA PRO A 218 4.84 5.11 -4.07
C PRO A 218 3.59 5.52 -4.85
N TRP A 219 2.45 4.84 -4.67
CA TRP A 219 1.20 5.16 -5.36
C TRP A 219 0.65 6.56 -5.03
N GLU A 220 1.04 7.14 -3.89
CA GLU A 220 0.66 8.51 -3.49
C GLU A 220 1.61 9.61 -3.98
N LEU A 221 2.78 9.28 -4.53
CA LEU A 221 3.77 10.30 -4.89
C LEU A 221 3.21 11.32 -5.88
N THR A 222 2.43 10.87 -6.87
CA THR A 222 1.80 11.78 -7.84
C THR A 222 0.76 12.70 -7.19
N ASN A 223 0.06 12.23 -6.16
CA ASN A 223 -0.87 13.05 -5.38
C ASN A 223 -0.10 14.10 -4.57
N TYR A 224 0.93 13.67 -3.86
CA TYR A 224 1.76 14.55 -3.04
C TYR A 224 2.44 15.66 -3.85
N TYR A 225 2.99 15.37 -5.02
CA TYR A 225 3.62 16.40 -5.88
C TYR A 225 2.61 17.42 -6.44
N LYS A 226 1.31 17.13 -6.43
CA LYS A 226 0.26 18.10 -6.77
C LYS A 226 -0.18 18.93 -5.56
N GLY A 227 0.20 18.50 -4.35
CA GLY A 227 -0.16 19.13 -3.09
C GLY A 227 0.47 20.51 -2.91
N SER A 228 -0.24 21.41 -2.22
CA SER A 228 0.21 22.79 -2.01
C SER A 228 1.50 22.89 -1.18
N ALA A 229 1.81 21.88 -0.36
CA ALA A 229 3.00 21.86 0.49
C ALA A 229 4.28 21.39 -0.22
N PHE A 230 4.18 20.96 -1.47
CA PHE A 230 5.28 20.37 -2.25
C PHE A 230 5.46 21.08 -3.60
N LYS A 231 5.12 22.36 -3.70
CA LYS A 231 5.33 23.16 -4.93
C LYS A 231 6.80 23.47 -5.21
N ASP A 232 7.63 23.44 -4.17
CA ASP A 232 9.08 23.66 -4.20
C ASP A 232 9.87 22.33 -4.26
N ARG A 233 9.15 21.23 -4.46
CA ARG A 233 9.62 19.85 -4.44
C ARG A 233 9.26 19.17 -5.74
#